data_AF-A0A945NTA4-F1
#
_entry.id   AF-A0A945NTA4-F1
#
_cell.length_a   1.000
_cell.length_b   1.000
_cell.length_c   1.000
_cell.angle_alpha   90.00
_cell.angle_beta   90.00
_cell.angle_gamma   90.00
#
_symmetry.space_group_name_H-M   'P 1'
#
loop_
_entity.id
_entity.type
_entity.pdbx_description
1 polymer ?
#
loop_
_entity_poly.entity_id
_entity_poly.type
_entity_poly.pdbx_seq_one_letter_code
_entity_poly.pdbx_strand_id
1 'polypeptide(L)'
;MIGNDRVEVRKTHKLFVGGAFPRSESGRTYEATNSQGEFLANVAKASRKDARDAVLAARTGFNSWSKATAYNRGQVLYRIAEVMEGRKDQFISDIQDAEAVSAKKATHQTDQAIDRVLWYAGWADKYAQVLGNTNPVSGPFFNFSIPEPTGVVAAVAPADSSLLGLISVIAPIITSGNSVIVIASTASPIPAITLSECLATSDVIAGNINILTGDPAEIMPSLASHGDVNALDLTGITDPELQKALQIEAAGTVKRVRSAPVNPDWQATPSLSRLRAFTEVKTVWHPLGM
;
A
#
# COMPACT_ATOMS: atom_id res chain seq x y z
N MET A 1 19.98 43.65 -4.44
CA MET A 1 18.91 42.67 -4.24
C MET A 1 18.76 41.90 -5.55
N ILE A 2 19.35 40.71 -5.64
CA ILE A 2 19.13 39.84 -6.79
C ILE A 2 17.74 39.27 -6.58
N GLY A 3 16.76 39.79 -7.31
CA GLY A 3 15.40 39.23 -7.36
C GLY A 3 15.50 37.77 -7.77
N ASN A 4 14.77 36.91 -7.07
CA ASN A 4 14.76 35.48 -7.36
C ASN A 4 13.96 35.24 -8.65
N ASP A 5 14.51 35.62 -9.80
CA ASP A 5 13.94 35.47 -11.15
C ASP A 5 13.98 34.01 -11.65
N ARG A 6 13.86 33.05 -10.74
CA ARG A 6 13.85 31.64 -11.07
C ARG A 6 12.47 31.26 -11.60
N VAL A 7 12.40 30.89 -12.87
CA VAL A 7 11.19 30.33 -13.48
C VAL A 7 10.82 29.02 -12.76
N GLU A 8 9.57 28.96 -12.30
CA GLU A 8 9.02 27.78 -11.65
C GLU A 8 8.80 26.66 -12.67
N VAL A 9 9.36 25.48 -12.41
CA VAL A 9 9.15 24.28 -13.25
C VAL A 9 8.03 23.45 -12.61
N ARG A 10 6.81 23.63 -13.10
CA ARG A 10 5.64 22.91 -12.59
C ARG A 10 5.59 21.49 -13.13
N LYS A 11 5.35 20.53 -12.25
CA LYS A 11 5.22 19.10 -12.60
C LYS A 11 3.76 18.68 -12.53
N THR A 12 3.31 17.95 -13.54
CA THR A 12 2.07 17.17 -13.46
C THR A 12 2.42 15.74 -13.10
N HIS A 13 2.06 15.32 -11.90
CA HIS A 13 2.34 13.98 -11.42
C HIS A 13 1.41 12.95 -12.03
N LYS A 14 1.94 11.76 -12.24
CA LYS A 14 1.31 10.63 -12.93
C LYS A 14 0.93 9.54 -11.92
N LEU A 15 0.19 8.54 -12.38
CA LEU A 15 -0.06 7.32 -11.61
C LEU A 15 1.23 6.49 -11.53
N PHE A 16 1.29 5.51 -10.64
CA PHE A 16 2.33 4.49 -10.63
C PHE A 16 1.71 3.10 -10.78
N VAL A 17 1.84 2.52 -11.97
CA VAL A 17 1.19 1.25 -12.33
C VAL A 17 2.18 0.39 -13.09
N GLY A 18 2.32 -0.87 -12.69
CA GLY A 18 3.21 -1.81 -13.39
C GLY A 18 4.69 -1.40 -13.37
N GLY A 19 5.14 -0.67 -12.34
CA GLY A 19 6.50 -0.14 -12.27
C GLY A 19 6.78 1.05 -13.19
N ALA A 20 5.75 1.63 -13.82
CA ALA A 20 5.86 2.77 -14.72
C ALA A 20 4.98 3.94 -14.26
N PHE A 21 5.19 5.09 -14.89
CA PHE A 21 4.42 6.33 -14.64
C PHE A 21 3.49 6.68 -15.80
N PRO A 22 2.35 5.98 -16.00
CA PRO A 22 1.39 6.31 -17.04
C PRO A 22 0.55 7.53 -16.67
N ARG A 23 0.08 8.25 -17.70
CA ARG A 23 -1.00 9.23 -17.51
C ARG A 23 -2.32 8.47 -17.29
N SER A 24 -3.26 9.09 -16.56
CA SER A 24 -4.64 8.61 -16.48
C SER A 24 -5.21 8.50 -17.89
N GLU A 25 -5.89 7.40 -18.19
CA GLU A 25 -6.52 7.21 -19.50
C GLU A 25 -7.56 8.28 -19.80
N SER A 26 -8.25 8.80 -18.77
CA SER A 26 -9.23 9.88 -18.94
C SER A 26 -8.58 11.25 -19.21
N GLY A 27 -7.26 11.38 -19.05
CA GLY A 27 -6.54 12.65 -19.14
C GLY A 27 -6.86 13.66 -18.03
N ARG A 28 -7.81 13.35 -17.13
CA ARG A 28 -8.23 14.23 -16.04
C ARG A 28 -7.12 14.41 -15.02
N THR A 29 -7.06 15.62 -14.46
CA THR A 29 -6.21 15.98 -13.34
C THR A 29 -7.03 16.66 -12.26
N TYR A 30 -6.45 16.78 -11.07
CA TYR A 30 -6.93 17.66 -10.01
C TYR A 30 -5.74 18.37 -9.37
N GLU A 31 -6.01 19.50 -8.72
CA GLU A 31 -4.99 20.27 -8.01
C GLU A 31 -4.74 19.63 -6.64
N ALA A 32 -3.48 19.32 -6.35
CA ALA A 32 -3.02 19.09 -5.00
C ALA A 32 -2.68 20.44 -4.38
N THR A 33 -3.27 20.72 -3.23
CA THR A 33 -3.01 21.93 -2.46
C THR A 33 -2.34 21.58 -1.15
N ASN A 34 -1.63 22.54 -0.56
CA ASN A 34 -1.20 22.42 0.83
C ASN A 34 -2.40 22.58 1.78
N SER A 35 -2.14 22.45 3.07
CA SER A 35 -3.15 22.60 4.13
C SER A 35 -3.82 23.98 4.20
N GLN A 36 -3.24 24.99 3.57
CA GLN A 36 -3.77 26.36 3.45
C GLN A 36 -4.56 26.58 2.16
N GLY A 37 -4.64 25.58 1.27
CA GLY A 37 -5.31 25.67 -0.02
C GLY A 37 -4.44 26.27 -1.13
N GLU A 38 -3.14 26.46 -0.90
CA GLU A 38 -2.21 26.94 -1.91
C GLU A 38 -1.84 25.80 -2.85
N PHE A 39 -1.78 26.10 -4.14
CA PHE A 39 -1.45 25.13 -5.18
C PHE A 39 -0.03 24.57 -5.02
N LEU A 40 0.10 23.24 -5.02
CA LEU A 40 1.38 22.53 -5.03
C LEU A 40 1.67 21.93 -6.41
N ALA A 41 0.74 21.15 -6.95
CA ALA A 41 0.93 20.47 -8.24
C ALA A 41 -0.38 20.01 -8.86
N ASN A 42 -0.33 19.71 -10.16
CA ASN A 42 -1.40 18.94 -10.81
C ASN A 42 -1.13 17.45 -10.67
N VAL A 43 -2.16 16.68 -10.37
CA VAL A 43 -2.06 15.23 -10.16
C VAL A 43 -3.07 14.52 -11.04
N ALA A 44 -2.67 13.41 -11.67
CA ALA A 44 -3.58 12.58 -12.46
C ALA A 44 -4.79 12.12 -11.64
N LYS A 45 -5.99 12.21 -12.19
CA LYS A 45 -7.22 11.65 -11.61
C LYS A 45 -7.52 10.31 -12.27
N ALA A 46 -7.24 9.22 -11.58
CA ALA A 46 -7.46 7.87 -12.09
C ALA A 46 -8.94 7.63 -12.42
N SER A 47 -9.18 6.93 -13.52
CA SER A 47 -10.50 6.48 -13.96
C SER A 47 -10.74 5.03 -13.57
N ARG A 48 -11.97 4.55 -13.79
CA ARG A 48 -12.31 3.12 -13.70
C ARG A 48 -11.49 2.26 -14.67
N LYS A 49 -10.97 2.82 -15.77
CA LYS A 49 -10.07 2.07 -16.67
C LYS A 49 -8.68 1.94 -16.06
N ASP A 50 -8.13 3.01 -15.49
CA ASP A 50 -6.83 2.95 -14.81
C ASP A 50 -6.86 1.92 -13.65
N ALA A 51 -7.99 1.82 -12.95
CA ALA A 51 -8.20 0.80 -11.92
C ALA A 51 -8.09 -0.63 -12.48
N ARG A 52 -8.73 -0.91 -13.63
CA ARG A 52 -8.66 -2.21 -14.30
C ARG A 52 -7.26 -2.51 -14.82
N ASP A 53 -6.58 -1.52 -15.39
CA ASP A 53 -5.19 -1.65 -15.86
C ASP A 53 -4.26 -1.94 -14.67
N ALA A 54 -4.51 -1.33 -13.50
CA ALA A 54 -3.79 -1.62 -12.26
C ALA A 54 -4.09 -3.03 -11.73
N VAL A 55 -5.30 -3.57 -11.91
CA VAL A 55 -5.59 -4.98 -11.57
C VAL A 55 -4.78 -5.95 -12.41
N LEU A 56 -4.68 -5.72 -13.72
CA LEU A 56 -3.86 -6.56 -14.60
C LEU A 56 -2.38 -6.51 -14.21
N ALA A 57 -1.86 -5.30 -13.92
CA ALA A 57 -0.51 -5.13 -13.43
C ALA A 57 -0.30 -5.84 -12.07
N ALA A 58 -1.23 -5.68 -11.13
CA ALA A 58 -1.17 -6.32 -9.82
C ALA A 58 -1.21 -7.84 -9.89
N ARG A 59 -1.98 -8.43 -10.82
CA ARG A 59 -2.00 -9.88 -11.03
C ARG A 59 -0.68 -10.40 -11.57
N THR A 60 -0.09 -9.69 -12.52
CA THR A 60 1.24 -10.01 -13.06
C THR A 60 2.32 -9.89 -11.97
N GLY A 61 2.26 -8.82 -11.17
CA GLY A 61 3.11 -8.59 -10.02
C GLY A 61 2.98 -9.72 -8.99
N PHE A 62 1.75 -10.11 -8.65
CA PHE A 62 1.46 -11.16 -7.67
C PHE A 62 2.05 -12.51 -8.09
N ASN A 63 1.89 -12.89 -9.36
CA ASN A 63 2.42 -14.16 -9.89
C ASN A 63 3.94 -14.28 -9.72
N SER A 64 4.66 -13.16 -9.74
CA SER A 64 6.12 -13.12 -9.56
C SER A 64 6.48 -12.96 -8.08
N TRP A 65 5.81 -12.05 -7.39
CA TRP A 65 6.13 -11.65 -6.01
C TRP A 65 5.77 -12.73 -4.98
N SER A 66 4.66 -13.45 -5.17
CA SER A 66 4.28 -14.57 -4.30
C SER A 66 5.29 -15.73 -4.34
N LYS A 67 6.04 -15.86 -5.43
CA LYS A 67 7.10 -16.87 -5.61
C LYS A 67 8.47 -16.39 -5.14
N ALA A 68 8.64 -15.08 -4.89
CA ALA A 68 9.89 -14.57 -4.34
C ALA A 68 10.14 -15.21 -2.97
N THR A 69 11.39 -15.57 -2.69
CA THR A 69 11.76 -16.11 -1.38
C THR A 69 11.47 -15.06 -0.30
N ALA A 70 11.18 -15.52 0.92
CA ALA A 70 10.94 -14.61 2.04
C ALA A 70 12.13 -13.67 2.30
N TYR A 71 13.36 -14.18 2.13
CA TYR A 71 14.58 -13.39 2.18
C TYR A 71 14.60 -12.28 1.11
N ASN A 72 14.31 -12.61 -0.15
CA ASN A 72 14.27 -11.62 -1.23
C ASN A 72 13.20 -10.55 -0.97
N ARG A 73 12.04 -10.92 -0.42
CA ARG A 73 11.03 -9.95 -0.01
C ARG A 73 11.57 -8.98 1.04
N GLY A 74 12.25 -9.50 2.05
CA GLY A 74 12.93 -8.70 3.08
C GLY A 74 13.97 -7.75 2.48
N GLN A 75 14.80 -8.20 1.53
CA GLN A 75 15.81 -7.35 0.87
C GLN A 75 15.17 -6.20 0.09
N VAL A 76 14.10 -6.45 -0.67
CA VAL A 76 13.39 -5.38 -1.41
C VAL A 76 12.73 -4.39 -0.44
N LEU A 77 12.10 -4.86 0.64
CA LEU A 77 11.56 -3.96 1.68
C LEU A 77 12.68 -3.12 2.31
N TYR A 78 13.83 -3.71 2.63
CA TYR A 78 14.99 -2.99 3.13
C TYR A 78 15.46 -1.94 2.13
N ARG A 79 15.52 -2.28 0.84
CA ARG A 79 15.89 -1.36 -0.24
C ARG A 79 14.90 -0.20 -0.40
N ILE A 80 13.60 -0.42 -0.19
CA ILE A 80 12.62 0.67 -0.13
C ILE A 80 12.97 1.64 1.00
N ALA A 81 13.27 1.13 2.19
CA ALA A 81 13.64 1.97 3.32
C ALA A 81 14.92 2.79 3.07
N GLU A 82 15.96 2.19 2.48
CA GLU A 82 17.19 2.90 2.10
C GLU A 82 16.94 4.07 1.14
N VAL A 83 16.12 3.84 0.11
CA VAL A 83 15.78 4.88 -0.87
C VAL A 83 14.91 5.97 -0.25
N MET A 84 14.00 5.60 0.65
CA MET A 84 13.22 6.57 1.42
C MET A 84 14.11 7.42 2.33
N GLU A 85 15.07 6.81 3.04
CA GLU A 85 16.04 7.52 3.88
C GLU A 85 16.85 8.53 3.06
N GLY A 86 17.29 8.14 1.86
CA GLY A 86 17.99 9.05 0.94
C GLY A 86 17.14 10.23 0.43
N ARG A 87 15.82 10.18 0.58
CA ARG A 87 14.86 11.23 0.19
C ARG A 87 14.09 11.83 1.37
N LYS A 88 14.58 11.61 2.59
CA LYS A 88 13.90 11.99 3.84
C LYS A 88 13.52 13.47 3.90
N ASP A 89 14.41 14.37 3.49
CA ASP A 89 14.12 15.82 3.50
C ASP A 89 12.94 16.19 2.59
N GLN A 90 12.79 15.50 1.45
CA GLN A 90 11.63 15.70 0.56
C GLN A 90 10.34 15.22 1.24
N PHE A 91 10.35 14.05 1.88
CA PHE A 91 9.18 13.57 2.62
C PHE A 91 8.79 14.48 3.78
N ILE A 92 9.77 15.03 4.50
CA ILE A 92 9.51 16.00 5.58
C ILE A 92 8.80 17.22 5.01
N SER A 93 9.30 17.79 3.91
CA SER A 93 8.64 18.92 3.24
C SER A 93 7.22 18.56 2.79
N ASP A 94 7.06 17.44 2.10
CA ASP A 94 5.76 17.01 1.57
C ASP A 94 4.71 16.81 2.69
N ILE A 95 5.13 16.28 3.84
CA ILE A 95 4.26 16.10 5.02
C ILE A 95 3.89 17.44 5.65
N GLN A 96 4.84 18.39 5.76
CA GLN A 96 4.53 19.72 6.30
C GLN A 96 3.47 20.43 5.44
N ASP A 97 3.63 20.37 4.12
CA ASP A 97 2.69 20.97 3.17
C ASP A 97 1.32 20.27 3.24
N ALA A 98 1.30 18.95 3.33
CA ALA A 98 0.09 18.16 3.37
C ALA A 98 -0.71 18.27 4.68
N GLU A 99 -0.03 18.26 5.84
CA GLU A 99 -0.65 18.05 7.15
C GLU A 99 -0.59 19.29 8.07
N ALA A 100 0.01 20.41 7.63
CA ALA A 100 0.21 21.63 8.43
C ALA A 100 1.00 21.42 9.73
N VAL A 101 1.90 20.43 9.77
CA VAL A 101 2.63 20.06 10.99
C VAL A 101 3.98 20.76 11.09
N SER A 102 4.54 20.84 12.31
CA SER A 102 5.90 21.35 12.51
C SER A 102 6.94 20.42 11.87
N ALA A 103 8.08 20.98 11.46
CA ALA A 103 9.21 20.20 10.93
C ALA A 103 9.59 19.04 11.87
N LYS A 104 9.62 19.28 13.19
CA LYS A 104 9.89 18.23 14.18
C LYS A 104 8.90 17.06 14.09
N LYS A 105 7.60 17.34 13.93
CA LYS A 105 6.57 16.30 13.81
C LYS A 105 6.67 15.59 12.46
N ALA A 106 6.89 16.31 11.36
CA ALA A 106 7.09 15.73 10.04
C ALA A 106 8.33 14.83 9.97
N THR A 107 9.45 15.24 10.57
CA THR A 107 10.65 14.40 10.75
C THR A 107 10.31 13.12 11.49
N HIS A 108 9.62 13.23 12.62
CA HIS A 108 9.24 12.05 13.40
C HIS A 108 8.33 11.09 12.63
N GLN A 109 7.33 11.61 11.90
CA GLN A 109 6.45 10.78 11.06
C GLN A 109 7.22 10.11 9.90
N THR A 110 8.20 10.80 9.32
CA THR A 110 9.07 10.25 8.26
C THR A 110 9.94 9.13 8.80
N ASP A 111 10.60 9.35 9.94
CA ASP A 111 11.43 8.34 10.62
C ASP A 111 10.60 7.09 10.93
N GLN A 112 9.42 7.28 11.53
CA GLN A 112 8.53 6.17 11.83
C GLN A 112 8.05 5.42 10.58
N ALA A 113 7.90 6.10 9.44
CA ALA A 113 7.49 5.46 8.19
C ALA A 113 8.62 4.58 7.66
N ILE A 114 9.85 5.07 7.66
CA ILE A 114 11.05 4.34 7.24
C ILE A 114 11.30 3.15 8.17
N ASP A 115 11.28 3.38 9.48
CA ASP A 115 11.40 2.34 10.51
C ASP A 115 10.33 1.26 10.36
N ARG A 116 9.12 1.64 9.92
CA ARG A 116 8.05 0.67 9.68
C ARG A 116 8.33 -0.23 8.50
N VAL A 117 8.86 0.32 7.41
CA VAL A 117 9.29 -0.50 6.26
C VAL A 117 10.39 -1.46 6.71
N LEU A 118 11.39 -0.97 7.46
CA LEU A 118 12.46 -1.82 8.02
C LEU A 118 11.93 -2.90 8.96
N TRP A 119 10.98 -2.55 9.82
CA TRP A 119 10.34 -3.50 10.73
C TRP A 119 9.68 -4.64 9.95
N TYR A 120 8.90 -4.32 8.92
CA TYR A 120 8.27 -5.32 8.05
C TYR A 120 9.28 -6.10 7.20
N ALA A 121 10.39 -5.47 6.77
CA ALA A 121 11.51 -6.17 6.14
C ALA A 121 12.05 -7.29 7.04
N GLY A 122 12.23 -6.99 8.33
CA GLY A 122 12.67 -7.95 9.34
C GLY A 122 11.66 -9.08 9.61
N TRP A 123 10.38 -8.89 9.29
CA TRP A 123 9.33 -9.91 9.45
C TRP A 123 9.10 -10.81 8.24
N ALA A 124 9.63 -10.44 7.07
CA ALA A 124 9.35 -11.11 5.80
C ALA A 124 9.59 -12.63 5.84
N ASP A 125 10.59 -13.09 6.59
CA ASP A 125 11.00 -14.48 6.79
C ASP A 125 10.63 -15.09 8.15
N LYS A 126 9.98 -14.33 9.03
CA LYS A 126 9.64 -14.75 10.41
C LYS A 126 8.14 -14.88 10.66
N TYR A 127 7.30 -14.13 9.92
CA TYR A 127 5.87 -14.09 10.23
C TYR A 127 5.21 -15.47 10.13
N ALA A 128 5.66 -16.34 9.22
CA ALA A 128 5.10 -17.67 9.04
C ALA A 128 5.33 -18.58 10.26
N GLN A 129 6.41 -18.39 11.01
CA GLN A 129 6.69 -19.14 12.24
C GLN A 129 5.79 -18.69 13.39
N VAL A 130 5.37 -17.42 13.40
CA VAL A 130 4.51 -16.85 14.45
C VAL A 130 3.02 -17.03 14.15
N LEU A 131 2.63 -16.96 12.88
CA LEU A 131 1.23 -17.05 12.46
C LEU A 131 0.82 -18.46 11.97
N GLY A 132 1.79 -19.29 11.58
CA GLY A 132 1.59 -20.69 11.26
C GLY A 132 1.67 -21.59 12.49
N ASN A 133 1.49 -22.89 12.29
CA ASN A 133 1.60 -23.86 13.38
C ASN A 133 1.96 -25.26 12.88
N THR A 134 2.63 -26.04 13.75
CA THR A 134 2.67 -27.51 13.63
C THR A 134 1.56 -28.06 14.50
N ASN A 135 0.62 -28.78 13.89
CA ASN A 135 -0.61 -29.20 14.56
C ASN A 135 -0.45 -30.64 15.09
N PRO A 136 -0.64 -30.89 16.38
CA PRO A 136 -0.65 -32.24 16.93
C PRO A 136 -1.88 -33.00 16.43
N VAL A 137 -1.68 -34.19 15.89
CA VAL A 137 -2.75 -35.06 15.37
C VAL A 137 -2.54 -36.50 15.82
N SER A 138 -3.62 -37.26 15.97
CA SER A 138 -3.59 -38.63 16.50
C SER A 138 -3.23 -39.71 15.47
N GLY A 139 -2.85 -39.34 14.24
CA GLY A 139 -2.48 -40.27 13.16
C GLY A 139 -1.03 -40.11 12.71
N PRO A 140 -0.52 -41.01 11.83
CA PRO A 140 0.83 -40.95 11.31
C PRO A 140 0.95 -39.86 10.24
N PHE A 141 0.76 -38.60 10.64
CA PHE A 141 0.88 -37.43 9.76
C PHE A 141 1.68 -36.33 10.44
N PHE A 142 2.54 -35.67 9.67
CA PHE A 142 2.93 -34.31 9.97
C PHE A 142 1.83 -33.37 9.46
N ASN A 143 1.33 -32.50 10.34
CA ASN A 143 0.31 -31.53 9.99
C ASN A 143 0.82 -30.10 10.21
N PHE A 144 0.80 -29.29 9.16
CA PHE A 144 1.31 -27.91 9.20
C PHE A 144 0.25 -26.94 8.69
N SER A 145 -0.02 -25.88 9.43
CA SER A 145 -0.81 -24.73 8.97
C SER A 145 0.14 -23.59 8.60
N ILE A 146 0.14 -23.20 7.33
CA ILE A 146 1.08 -22.24 6.76
C ILE A 146 0.31 -21.03 6.23
N PRO A 147 0.67 -19.79 6.62
CA PRO A 147 0.07 -18.60 6.05
C PRO A 147 0.61 -18.32 4.64
N GLU A 148 -0.28 -18.31 3.65
CA GLU A 148 -0.02 -17.95 2.25
C GLU A 148 -0.65 -16.59 1.92
N PRO A 149 -0.11 -15.80 0.98
CA PRO A 149 -0.72 -14.53 0.60
C PRO A 149 -2.10 -14.72 0.00
N THR A 150 -3.04 -13.83 0.34
CA THR A 150 -4.41 -13.81 -0.20
C THR A 150 -4.47 -13.47 -1.70
N GLY A 151 -3.52 -12.71 -2.24
CA GLY A 151 -3.40 -12.38 -3.67
C GLY A 151 -3.25 -10.89 -3.97
N VAL A 152 -4.17 -10.32 -4.75
CA VAL A 152 -4.22 -8.87 -5.01
C VAL A 152 -5.13 -8.19 -4.01
N VAL A 153 -4.61 -7.18 -3.32
CA VAL A 153 -5.33 -6.37 -2.33
C VAL A 153 -5.55 -4.96 -2.88
N ALA A 154 -6.79 -4.50 -2.90
CA ALA A 154 -7.11 -3.10 -3.15
C ALA A 154 -7.23 -2.36 -1.81
N ALA A 155 -6.57 -1.22 -1.68
CA ALA A 155 -6.51 -0.47 -0.43
C ALA A 155 -6.73 1.02 -0.66
N VAL A 156 -7.19 1.72 0.38
CA VAL A 156 -7.26 3.18 0.39
C VAL A 156 -6.36 3.70 1.48
N ALA A 157 -5.46 4.62 1.11
CA ALA A 157 -4.60 5.31 2.05
C ALA A 157 -5.44 6.22 2.95
N PRO A 158 -5.10 6.31 4.23
CA PRO A 158 -5.83 7.16 5.16
C PRO A 158 -5.62 8.64 4.86
N ALA A 159 -6.66 9.45 5.07
CA ALA A 159 -6.62 10.88 4.80
C ALA A 159 -5.89 11.68 5.89
N ASP A 160 -5.77 11.14 7.11
CA ASP A 160 -5.21 11.80 8.30
C ASP A 160 -3.71 11.57 8.50
N SER A 161 -3.09 10.71 7.68
CA SER A 161 -1.64 10.49 7.68
C SER A 161 -1.14 10.17 6.27
N SER A 162 -0.49 11.16 5.67
CA SER A 162 -0.13 11.19 4.26
C SER A 162 0.98 10.19 3.88
N LEU A 163 1.97 9.96 4.78
CA LEU A 163 3.05 8.99 4.57
C LEU A 163 2.99 7.80 5.53
N LEU A 164 2.98 8.04 6.85
CA LEU A 164 3.06 6.98 7.85
C LEU A 164 1.87 6.02 7.75
N GLY A 165 0.66 6.56 7.59
CA GLY A 165 -0.56 5.79 7.37
C GLY A 165 -0.51 4.99 6.06
N LEU A 166 -0.08 5.62 4.97
CA LEU A 166 0.12 4.96 3.66
C LEU A 166 1.06 3.75 3.77
N ILE A 167 2.25 3.93 4.36
CA ILE A 167 3.22 2.86 4.56
C ILE A 167 2.65 1.77 5.48
N SER A 168 1.92 2.16 6.53
CA SER A 168 1.28 1.23 7.46
C SER A 168 0.18 0.38 6.80
N VAL A 169 -0.34 0.79 5.65
CA VAL A 169 -1.25 0.00 4.81
C VAL A 169 -0.44 -0.88 3.84
N ILE A 170 0.50 -0.31 3.09
CA ILE A 170 1.25 -1.02 2.03
C ILE A 170 2.16 -2.11 2.61
N ALA A 171 3.01 -1.78 3.58
CA ALA A 171 4.07 -2.67 4.07
C ALA A 171 3.57 -4.04 4.55
N PRO A 172 2.53 -4.17 5.41
CA PRO A 172 2.04 -5.49 5.82
C PRO A 172 1.49 -6.33 4.67
N ILE A 173 0.86 -5.70 3.68
CA ILE A 173 0.28 -6.39 2.52
C ILE A 173 1.39 -7.06 1.71
N ILE A 174 2.40 -6.29 1.30
CA ILE A 174 3.46 -6.80 0.42
C ILE A 174 4.42 -7.77 1.13
N THR A 175 4.60 -7.66 2.44
CA THR A 175 5.51 -8.52 3.22
C THR A 175 5.15 -10.00 3.12
N SER A 176 3.86 -10.30 3.10
CA SER A 176 3.34 -11.68 2.99
C SER A 176 3.35 -12.23 1.56
N GLY A 177 3.73 -11.43 0.57
CA GLY A 177 3.77 -11.84 -0.85
C GLY A 177 2.53 -11.43 -1.67
N ASN A 178 1.62 -10.64 -1.09
CA ASN A 178 0.52 -10.02 -1.86
C ASN A 178 1.04 -8.90 -2.76
N SER A 179 0.27 -8.58 -3.80
CA SER A 179 0.41 -7.30 -4.51
C SER A 179 -0.70 -6.34 -4.11
N VAL A 180 -0.42 -5.04 -4.19
CA VAL A 180 -1.33 -3.99 -3.72
C VAL A 180 -1.63 -2.98 -4.82
N ILE A 181 -2.89 -2.57 -4.88
CA ILE A 181 -3.35 -1.37 -5.58
C ILE A 181 -3.84 -0.43 -4.48
N VAL A 182 -3.12 0.66 -4.25
CA VAL A 182 -3.48 1.65 -3.23
C VAL A 182 -3.94 2.93 -3.89
N ILE A 183 -5.10 3.44 -3.47
CA ILE A 183 -5.55 4.78 -3.81
C ILE A 183 -4.98 5.72 -2.74
N ALA A 184 -4.14 6.66 -3.17
CA ALA A 184 -3.54 7.67 -2.30
C ALA A 184 -4.61 8.60 -1.72
N SER A 185 -4.29 9.30 -0.64
CA SER A 185 -5.16 10.34 -0.08
C SER A 185 -5.42 11.42 -1.13
N THR A 186 -6.68 11.66 -1.47
CA THR A 186 -7.06 12.73 -2.41
C THR A 186 -6.66 14.10 -1.89
N ALA A 187 -6.73 14.31 -0.57
CA ALA A 187 -6.37 15.57 0.08
C ALA A 187 -4.84 15.79 0.13
N SER A 188 -4.06 14.71 0.22
CA SER A 188 -2.62 14.78 0.43
C SER A 188 -1.87 13.75 -0.42
N PRO A 189 -1.90 13.86 -1.77
CA PRO A 189 -1.35 12.83 -2.65
C PRO A 189 0.18 12.91 -2.81
N ILE A 190 0.81 14.04 -2.48
CA ILE A 190 2.24 14.29 -2.78
C ILE A 190 3.18 13.26 -2.12
N PRO A 191 3.06 12.92 -0.81
CA PRO A 191 3.91 11.89 -0.22
C PRO A 191 3.78 10.50 -0.90
N ALA A 192 2.59 10.13 -1.36
CA ALA A 192 2.38 8.87 -2.09
C ALA A 192 3.07 8.88 -3.47
N ILE A 193 3.12 10.05 -4.11
CA ILE A 193 3.81 10.25 -5.38
C ILE A 193 5.32 10.21 -5.16
N THR A 194 5.85 10.89 -4.15
CA THR A 194 7.28 10.81 -3.78
C THR A 194 7.67 9.38 -3.45
N LEU A 195 6.81 8.64 -2.73
CA LEU A 195 7.00 7.21 -2.50
C LEU A 195 7.07 6.42 -3.81
N SER A 196 6.19 6.68 -4.77
CA SER A 196 6.21 5.96 -6.06
C SER A 196 7.53 6.10 -6.83
N GLU A 197 8.19 7.26 -6.72
CA GLU A 197 9.53 7.46 -7.29
C GLU A 197 10.59 6.66 -6.54
N CYS A 198 10.46 6.51 -5.21
CA CYS A 198 11.32 5.62 -4.44
C CYS A 198 11.15 4.18 -4.93
N LEU A 199 9.91 3.69 -5.00
CA LEU A 199 9.58 2.32 -5.41
C LEU A 199 10.16 1.96 -6.79
N ALA A 200 10.13 2.89 -7.74
CA ALA A 200 10.71 2.71 -9.07
C ALA A 200 12.23 2.48 -9.07
N THR A 201 12.91 2.82 -7.98
CA THR A 201 14.37 2.69 -7.80
C THR A 201 14.76 1.73 -6.66
N SER A 202 13.80 0.95 -6.15
CA SER A 202 13.97 0.04 -5.00
C SER A 202 13.81 -1.44 -5.35
N ASP A 203 14.04 -1.83 -6.60
CA ASP A 203 13.93 -3.22 -7.07
C ASP A 203 12.55 -3.87 -6.86
N VAL A 204 11.52 -3.04 -6.72
CA VAL A 204 10.13 -3.49 -6.63
C VAL A 204 9.73 -4.09 -7.96
N ILE A 205 9.31 -5.36 -7.94
CA ILE A 205 8.81 -6.05 -9.14
C ILE A 205 7.64 -5.25 -9.72
N ALA A 206 7.66 -5.05 -11.04
CA ALA A 206 6.59 -4.39 -11.78
C ALA A 206 5.21 -4.97 -11.39
N GLY A 207 4.31 -4.08 -10.97
CA GLY A 207 2.95 -4.44 -10.58
C GLY A 207 2.80 -4.93 -9.13
N ASN A 208 3.87 -5.13 -8.37
CA ASN A 208 3.74 -5.50 -6.96
C ASN A 208 3.04 -4.40 -6.15
N ILE A 209 3.48 -3.15 -6.30
CA ILE A 209 2.85 -1.98 -5.69
C ILE A 209 2.38 -1.08 -6.82
N ASN A 210 1.10 -0.72 -6.80
CA ASN A 210 0.50 0.21 -7.74
C ASN A 210 -0.16 1.33 -6.94
N ILE A 211 0.15 2.59 -7.26
CA ILE A 211 -0.37 3.78 -6.57
C ILE A 211 -1.23 4.56 -7.56
N LEU A 212 -2.51 4.70 -7.23
CA LEU A 212 -3.47 5.51 -7.96
C LEU A 212 -3.76 6.78 -7.17
N THR A 213 -4.00 7.88 -7.87
CA THR A 213 -4.46 9.16 -7.29
C THR A 213 -5.83 9.48 -7.87
N GLY A 214 -6.74 10.02 -7.06
CA GLY A 214 -8.11 10.33 -7.48
C GLY A 214 -9.13 10.02 -6.39
N ASP A 215 -10.40 9.98 -6.77
CA ASP A 215 -11.51 9.81 -5.82
C ASP A 215 -11.77 8.32 -5.51
N PRO A 216 -11.62 7.88 -4.24
CA PRO A 216 -11.95 6.51 -3.85
C PRO A 216 -13.40 6.11 -4.18
N ALA A 217 -14.36 7.05 -4.10
CA ALA A 217 -15.75 6.77 -4.44
C ALA A 217 -15.96 6.45 -5.94
N GLU A 218 -15.09 6.97 -6.81
CA GLU A 218 -15.13 6.69 -8.25
C GLU A 218 -14.40 5.38 -8.60
N ILE A 219 -13.30 5.08 -7.89
CA ILE A 219 -12.35 4.01 -8.24
C ILE A 219 -12.71 2.70 -7.52
N MET A 220 -12.94 2.74 -6.20
CA MET A 220 -13.12 1.54 -5.37
C MET A 220 -14.27 0.63 -5.77
N PRO A 221 -15.45 1.11 -6.23
CA PRO A 221 -16.52 0.21 -6.65
C PRO A 221 -16.10 -0.76 -7.76
N SER A 222 -15.25 -0.29 -8.68
CA SER A 222 -14.70 -1.14 -9.75
C SER A 222 -13.72 -2.18 -9.24
N LEU A 223 -12.93 -1.87 -8.20
CA LEU A 223 -12.01 -2.81 -7.56
C LEU A 223 -12.75 -3.79 -6.63
N ALA A 224 -13.79 -3.32 -5.94
CA ALA A 224 -14.58 -4.10 -5.01
C ALA A 224 -15.42 -5.17 -5.70
N SER A 225 -15.89 -4.94 -6.92
CA SER A 225 -16.63 -5.92 -7.72
C SER A 225 -15.72 -6.82 -8.58
N HIS A 226 -14.44 -6.48 -8.76
CA HIS A 226 -13.55 -7.19 -9.67
C HIS A 226 -13.21 -8.61 -9.18
N GLY A 227 -13.37 -9.62 -10.06
CA GLY A 227 -13.04 -11.02 -9.75
C GLY A 227 -11.55 -11.25 -9.49
N ASP A 228 -10.69 -10.53 -10.20
CA ASP A 228 -9.25 -10.49 -9.96
C ASP A 228 -8.84 -9.50 -8.84
N VAL A 229 -9.64 -9.28 -7.80
CA VAL A 229 -9.20 -8.66 -6.53
C VAL A 229 -9.62 -9.58 -5.38
N ASN A 230 -8.65 -9.99 -4.54
CA ASN A 230 -8.90 -11.00 -3.49
C ASN A 230 -9.25 -10.41 -2.13
N ALA A 231 -8.83 -9.17 -1.86
CA ALA A 231 -9.17 -8.52 -0.61
C ALA A 231 -9.24 -6.99 -0.74
N LEU A 232 -9.99 -6.37 0.17
CA LEU A 232 -10.08 -4.93 0.34
C LEU A 232 -9.54 -4.51 1.71
N ASP A 233 -8.68 -3.47 1.75
CA ASP A 233 -8.40 -2.70 2.96
C ASP A 233 -9.11 -1.35 2.89
N LEU A 234 -10.22 -1.24 3.61
CA LEU A 234 -11.06 -0.04 3.63
C LEU A 234 -10.62 0.97 4.70
N THR A 235 -9.40 0.87 5.24
CA THR A 235 -8.93 1.77 6.31
C THR A 235 -9.09 3.25 5.98
N GLY A 236 -8.77 3.64 4.73
CA GLY A 236 -8.85 5.03 4.30
C GLY A 236 -10.24 5.50 3.90
N ILE A 237 -11.28 4.65 3.95
CA ILE A 237 -12.66 5.05 3.68
C ILE A 237 -13.33 5.45 5.00
N THR A 238 -13.57 6.76 5.15
CA THR A 238 -14.23 7.31 6.35
C THR A 238 -15.74 7.45 6.21
N ASP A 239 -16.26 7.49 4.99
CA ASP A 239 -17.71 7.50 4.72
C ASP A 239 -18.33 6.11 4.99
N PRO A 240 -19.20 5.97 6.01
CA PRO A 240 -19.81 4.69 6.35
C PRO A 240 -20.69 4.11 5.24
N GLU A 241 -21.37 4.95 4.45
CA GLU A 241 -22.25 4.47 3.37
C GLU A 241 -21.43 3.93 2.21
N LEU A 242 -20.34 4.61 1.83
CA LEU A 242 -19.39 4.08 0.86
C LEU A 242 -18.74 2.79 1.36
N GLN A 243 -18.31 2.73 2.63
CA GLN A 243 -17.73 1.52 3.21
C GLN A 243 -18.70 0.33 3.13
N LYS A 244 -19.97 0.55 3.48
CA LYS A 244 -21.04 -0.46 3.39
C LYS A 244 -21.29 -0.88 1.94
N ALA A 245 -21.37 0.05 1.00
CA ALA A 245 -21.54 -0.25 -0.41
C ALA A 245 -20.39 -1.12 -0.95
N LEU A 246 -19.14 -0.78 -0.61
CA LEU A 246 -17.96 -1.57 -1.01
C LEU A 246 -17.95 -2.98 -0.39
N GLN A 247 -18.44 -3.14 0.83
CA GLN A 247 -18.61 -4.47 1.44
C GLN A 247 -19.66 -5.32 0.71
N ILE A 248 -20.76 -4.71 0.27
CA ILE A 248 -21.80 -5.38 -0.53
C ILE A 248 -21.22 -5.84 -1.88
N GLU A 249 -20.50 -4.96 -2.58
CA GLU A 249 -19.83 -5.31 -3.84
C GLU A 249 -18.79 -6.43 -3.65
N ALA A 250 -18.01 -6.36 -2.57
CA ALA A 250 -17.04 -7.39 -2.23
C ALA A 250 -17.67 -8.77 -2.03
N ALA A 251 -18.85 -8.82 -1.40
CA ALA A 251 -19.58 -10.06 -1.16
C ALA A 251 -19.93 -10.82 -2.45
N GLY A 252 -20.08 -10.12 -3.59
CA GLY A 252 -20.36 -10.72 -4.89
C GLY A 252 -19.30 -11.73 -5.38
N THR A 253 -18.07 -11.65 -4.86
CA THR A 253 -17.03 -12.67 -5.11
C THR A 253 -16.45 -13.25 -3.81
N VAL A 254 -17.13 -13.02 -2.69
CA VAL A 254 -16.71 -13.48 -1.35
C VAL A 254 -15.27 -13.04 -1.00
N LYS A 255 -14.85 -11.89 -1.51
CA LYS A 255 -13.49 -11.38 -1.26
C LYS A 255 -13.37 -10.86 0.16
N ARG A 256 -12.17 -10.99 0.75
CA ARG A 256 -11.93 -10.60 2.14
C ARG A 256 -12.05 -9.08 2.28
N VAL A 257 -12.68 -8.60 3.35
CA VAL A 257 -12.73 -7.16 3.64
C VAL A 257 -12.19 -6.88 5.02
N ARG A 258 -11.20 -6.00 5.09
CA ARG A 258 -10.72 -5.42 6.33
C ARG A 258 -11.28 -4.00 6.47
N SER A 259 -12.04 -3.81 7.53
CA SER A 259 -12.46 -2.48 8.00
C SER A 259 -11.51 -2.05 9.13
N ALA A 260 -11.09 -0.80 9.16
CA ALA A 260 -10.28 -0.28 10.26
C ALA A 260 -11.16 0.30 11.37
N PRO A 261 -10.63 0.40 12.60
CA PRO A 261 -11.25 1.22 13.64
C PRO A 261 -11.33 2.69 13.21
N VAL A 262 -12.29 3.42 13.79
CA VAL A 262 -12.38 4.88 13.67
C VAL A 262 -11.10 5.48 14.28
N ASN A 263 -10.33 6.24 13.49
CA ASN A 263 -9.08 6.91 13.88
C ASN A 263 -7.97 5.96 14.39
N PRO A 264 -7.36 5.15 13.51
CA PRO A 264 -6.22 4.31 13.87
C PRO A 264 -5.03 5.16 14.36
N ASP A 265 -4.42 4.74 15.48
CA ASP A 265 -3.16 5.33 15.93
C ASP A 265 -2.00 4.83 15.06
N TRP A 266 -1.57 5.67 14.13
CA TRP A 266 -0.45 5.40 13.24
C TRP A 266 0.91 5.38 13.95
N GLN A 267 1.03 5.94 15.15
CA GLN A 267 2.29 5.98 15.90
C GLN A 267 2.46 4.74 16.79
N ALA A 268 1.40 3.95 16.97
CA ALA A 268 1.46 2.70 17.70
C ALA A 268 2.52 1.75 17.12
N THR A 269 3.11 0.94 18.00
CA THR A 269 4.05 -0.11 17.61
C THR A 269 3.40 -1.03 16.58
N PRO A 270 4.04 -1.24 15.41
CA PRO A 270 3.48 -2.12 14.38
C PRO A 270 3.30 -3.55 14.91
N SER A 271 2.28 -4.23 14.41
CA SER A 271 1.96 -5.63 14.77
C SER A 271 1.64 -6.44 13.54
N LEU A 272 1.71 -7.78 13.66
CA LEU A 272 1.35 -8.69 12.57
C LEU A 272 -0.15 -8.78 12.29
N SER A 273 -1.00 -8.07 13.04
CA SER A 273 -2.47 -8.16 12.92
C SER A 273 -2.97 -7.79 11.53
N ARG A 274 -2.49 -6.69 10.96
CA ARG A 274 -2.86 -6.26 9.59
C ARG A 274 -2.27 -7.19 8.53
N LEU A 275 -1.02 -7.67 8.71
CA LEU A 275 -0.42 -8.65 7.81
C LEU A 275 -1.25 -9.95 7.77
N ARG A 276 -1.61 -10.49 8.96
CA ARG A 276 -2.45 -11.69 9.10
C ARG A 276 -3.80 -11.53 8.39
N ALA A 277 -4.36 -10.32 8.40
CA ALA A 277 -5.61 -10.04 7.71
C ALA A 277 -5.53 -10.25 6.19
N PHE A 278 -4.34 -10.33 5.59
CA PHE A 278 -4.14 -10.58 4.15
C PHE A 278 -3.36 -11.87 3.87
N THR A 279 -3.47 -12.83 4.79
CA THR A 279 -3.00 -14.20 4.59
C THR A 279 -4.16 -15.19 4.72
N GLU A 280 -4.10 -16.26 3.92
CA GLU A 280 -4.91 -17.46 4.03
C GLU A 280 -4.11 -18.55 4.74
N VAL A 281 -4.79 -19.42 5.48
CA VAL A 281 -4.13 -20.57 6.13
C VAL A 281 -4.32 -21.80 5.27
N LYS A 282 -3.21 -22.35 4.77
CA LYS A 282 -3.21 -23.65 4.10
C LYS A 282 -2.69 -24.71 5.05
N THR A 283 -3.50 -25.74 5.26
CA THR A 283 -3.11 -26.88 6.10
C THR A 283 -2.68 -28.06 5.25
N VAL A 284 -1.42 -28.48 5.41
CA VAL A 284 -0.81 -29.59 4.69
C VAL A 284 -0.69 -30.80 5.61
N TRP A 285 -1.18 -31.96 5.14
CA TRP A 285 -1.05 -33.25 5.80
C TRP A 285 -0.03 -34.09 5.02
N HIS A 286 1.10 -34.42 5.64
CA HIS A 286 2.13 -35.25 5.05
C HIS A 286 2.19 -36.59 5.80
N PRO A 287 2.00 -37.75 5.13
CA PRO A 287 2.12 -39.05 5.77
C PRO A 287 3.51 -39.24 6.40
N LEU A 288 3.53 -39.83 7.58
CA LEU A 288 4.72 -40.34 8.22
C LEU A 288 4.90 -41.81 7.80
N GLY A 289 6.04 -42.11 7.17
CA GLY A 289 6.48 -43.49 7.04
C GLY A 289 6.84 -44.01 8.44
N MET A 290 6.12 -45.04 8.89
CA MET A 290 6.48 -45.81 10.09
C MET A 290 7.52 -46.88 9.74
#